data_AF-A0A5M8SA60-F1
#
_entry.id   AF-A0A5M8SA60-F1
#
_cell.length_a   1.000
_cell.length_b   1.000
_cell.length_c   1.000
_cell.angle_alpha   90.00
_cell.angle_beta   90.00
_cell.angle_gamma   90.00
#
_symmetry.space_group_name_H-M   'P 1'
#
loop_
_entity.id
_entity.type
_entity.pdbx_description
1 polymer ?
#
loop_
_entity_poly.entity_id
_entity_poly.type
_entity_poly.pdbx_seq_one_letter_code
_entity_poly.pdbx_strand_id
1 'polypeptide(L)' 'MGGLDPEDYYIEDGLIVFTAAYHLKRGYCCGSGCRHCPYEHVNVPPQSAPDEPDAEAEPDAG' A
#
# COMPACT_ATOMS: atom_id res chain seq x y z
N MET A 1 7.80 -18.55 -15.76
CA MET A 1 6.87 -17.46 -15.39
C MET A 1 5.47 -18.06 -15.44
N GLY A 2 4.90 -18.41 -14.28
CA GLY A 2 3.58 -19.04 -14.21
C GLY A 2 2.49 -18.03 -14.56
N GLY A 3 1.42 -18.50 -15.20
CA GLY A 3 0.23 -17.69 -15.48
C GLY A 3 -0.52 -17.31 -14.20
N LEU A 4 -1.60 -16.54 -14.37
CA LEU A 4 -2.54 -16.24 -13.28
C LEU A 4 -3.42 -17.46 -13.02
N ASP A 5 -3.46 -17.89 -11.77
CA ASP A 5 -4.36 -18.94 -11.29
C ASP A 5 -5.69 -18.32 -10.81
N PRO A 6 -6.80 -19.07 -10.78
CA PRO A 6 -8.09 -18.55 -10.34
C PRO A 6 -8.11 -18.08 -8.87
N GLU A 7 -7.12 -18.46 -8.06
CA GLU A 7 -6.94 -17.98 -6.68
C GLU A 7 -6.18 -16.66 -6.58
N ASP A 8 -5.49 -16.25 -7.64
CA ASP A 8 -4.64 -15.05 -7.66
C ASP A 8 -5.47 -13.75 -7.69
N TYR A 9 -6.71 -13.80 -8.19
CA TYR A 9 -7.55 -12.63 -8.32
C TYR A 9 -9.05 -12.95 -8.32
N TYR A 10 -9.87 -11.94 -8.10
CA TYR A 10 -11.30 -11.97 -8.36
C TYR A 10 -11.74 -10.68 -9.06
N ILE A 11 -12.95 -10.66 -9.60
CA ILE A 11 -13.52 -9.47 -10.23
C ILE A 11 -14.49 -8.79 -9.25
N GLU A 12 -14.23 -7.52 -8.95
CA GLU A 12 -15.07 -6.64 -8.13
C GLU A 12 -15.39 -5.41 -8.97
N ASP A 13 -16.67 -5.11 -9.21
CA ASP A 13 -17.11 -3.95 -10.01
C ASP A 13 -16.46 -3.87 -11.42
N GLY A 14 -16.19 -5.02 -12.04
CA GLY A 14 -15.54 -5.09 -13.35
C GLY A 14 -14.02 -4.85 -13.33
N LEU A 15 -13.43 -4.69 -12.14
CA LEU A 15 -12.00 -4.52 -11.93
C LEU A 15 -11.37 -5.81 -11.40
N ILE A 16 -10.13 -6.08 -11.79
CA ILE A 16 -9.34 -7.18 -11.25
C ILE A 16 -8.81 -6.79 -9.87
N VAL A 17 -9.16 -7.56 -8.84
CA VAL A 17 -8.65 -7.41 -7.49
C VAL A 17 -7.74 -8.60 -7.17
N PHE A 18 -6.45 -8.33 -7.01
CA PHE A 18 -5.47 -9.35 -6.65
C PHE A 18 -5.60 -9.76 -5.19
N THR A 19 -5.51 -11.07 -4.94
CA THR A 19 -5.57 -11.65 -3.59
C THR A 19 -4.19 -11.67 -2.92
N ALA A 20 -4.18 -12.05 -1.65
CA ALA A 20 -2.94 -12.33 -0.94
C ALA A 20 -2.13 -13.47 -1.60
N ALA A 21 -2.77 -14.47 -2.23
CA ALA A 21 -2.09 -15.58 -2.89
C ALA A 21 -1.20 -15.09 -4.04
N TYR A 22 -1.73 -14.18 -4.88
CA TYR A 22 -0.95 -13.55 -5.94
C TYR A 22 0.24 -12.76 -5.39
N HIS A 23 0.03 -12.02 -4.30
CA HIS A 23 1.10 -11.26 -3.67
C HIS A 23 2.18 -12.17 -3.05
N LEU A 24 1.81 -13.32 -2.47
CA LEU A 24 2.74 -14.33 -2.00
C LEU A 24 3.54 -14.96 -3.15
N LYS A 25 2.87 -15.28 -4.26
CA LYS A 25 3.49 -15.81 -5.49
C LYS A 25 4.48 -14.81 -6.11
N ARG A 26 4.19 -13.50 -6.03
CA ARG A 26 5.12 -12.42 -6.41
C ARG A 26 6.37 -12.40 -5.51
N GLY A 27 6.23 -12.72 -4.23
CA GLY A 27 7.34 -12.89 -3.29
C GLY A 27 7.87 -11.61 -2.63
N TYR A 28 7.26 -10.44 -2.85
CA TYR A 28 7.68 -9.18 -2.21
C TYR A 28 6.56 -8.13 -2.12
N CYS A 29 6.69 -7.20 -1.17
CA CYS A 29 5.84 -6.01 -1.07
C CYS A 29 6.16 -5.02 -2.18
N CYS A 30 5.18 -4.64 -3.01
CA CYS A 30 5.41 -3.74 -4.14
C CYS A 30 5.35 -2.24 -3.81
N GLY A 31 5.02 -1.87 -2.57
CA GLY A 31 4.95 -0.47 -2.13
C GLY A 31 3.75 0.33 -2.64
N SER A 32 2.77 -0.31 -3.29
CA SER A 32 1.61 0.38 -3.89
C SER A 32 0.40 0.55 -2.94
N GLY A 33 0.51 0.16 -1.67
CA GLY A 33 -0.62 0.25 -0.73
C GLY A 33 -1.79 -0.70 -1.05
N CYS A 34 -1.52 -1.90 -1.58
CA CYS A 34 -2.55 -2.85 -1.96
C CYS A 34 -3.40 -3.33 -0.77
N ARG A 35 -4.72 -3.51 -0.98
CA ARG A 35 -5.70 -3.93 0.04
C ARG A 35 -5.35 -5.28 0.68
N HIS A 36 -4.85 -6.24 -0.11
CA HIS A 36 -4.61 -7.64 0.33
C HIS A 36 -3.12 -7.93 0.54
N CYS A 37 -2.32 -6.94 0.95
CA CYS A 37 -0.88 -7.10 1.12
C CYS A 37 -0.55 -8.04 2.30
N PRO A 38 0.11 -9.19 2.07
CA PRO A 38 0.50 -10.10 3.16
C PRO A 38 1.80 -9.68 3.88
N TYR A 39 2.43 -8.59 3.42
CA TYR A 39 3.74 -8.12 3.89
C TYR A 39 3.63 -6.85 4.75
N GLU A 40 2.51 -6.65 5.44
CA GLU A 40 2.33 -5.54 6.40
C GLU A 40 2.73 -4.16 5.84
N HIS A 41 2.56 -3.98 4.53
CA HIS A 41 2.91 -2.76 3.81
C HIS A 41 4.37 -2.29 4.03
N VAL A 42 5.34 -3.19 4.29
CA VAL A 42 6.73 -2.82 4.63
C VAL A 42 7.45 -1.92 3.61
N ASN A 43 7.05 -1.96 2.33
CA ASN A 43 7.62 -1.11 1.27
C ASN A 43 6.71 0.04 0.87
N VAL A 44 5.57 0.24 1.55
CA VAL A 44 4.69 1.38 1.29
C VAL A 44 5.33 2.59 1.97
N PRO A 45 5.65 3.66 1.23
CA PRO A 45 6.18 4.86 1.85
C PRO A 45 5.14 5.39 2.85
N PRO A 46 5.57 5.98 3.98
CA PRO A 46 4.63 6.65 4.86
C PRO A 46 3.83 7.64 4.03
N GLN A 47 2.53 7.38 3.91
CA GLN A 47 1.58 8.30 3.30
C GLN A 47 1.80 9.64 3.99
N SER A 48 2.33 10.60 3.23
CA SER A 48 2.73 11.96 3.62
C SER A 48 2.75 12.17 5.14
N ALA A 49 3.95 12.24 5.73
CA ALA A 49 4.13 12.78 7.08
C ALA A 49 3.05 13.85 7.30
N PRO A 50 2.19 13.71 8.34
CA PRO A 50 1.11 14.66 8.54
C PRO A 50 1.77 16.03 8.46
N ASP A 51 1.23 16.89 7.58
CA ASP A 51 1.58 18.31 7.47
C ASP A 51 2.02 18.78 8.85
N GLU A 52 3.33 19.01 9.05
CA GLU A 52 3.88 19.36 10.36
C GLU A 52 3.03 20.52 10.89
N PRO A 53 2.21 20.38 11.95
CA PRO A 53 1.63 21.54 12.58
C PRO A 53 2.62 22.17 13.57
N ASP A 54 3.89 21.75 13.56
CA ASP A 54 4.91 22.11 14.54
C ASP A 54 6.22 22.57 13.89
N ALA A 55 6.13 23.35 12.80
CA ALA A 55 7.07 24.45 12.66
C ALA A 55 6.53 25.59 13.52
N GLU A 56 6.85 25.51 14.81
CA GLU A 56 6.99 26.61 15.75
C GLU A 56 6.07 27.83 15.53
N ALA A 57 5.02 27.90 16.36
CA ALA A 57 4.43 29.16 16.76
C ALA A 57 5.56 30.11 17.19
N GLU A 58 5.90 31.10 16.36
CA GLU A 58 6.75 32.20 16.79
C GLU A 58 5.96 33.01 17.84
N PRO A 59 6.34 33.02 19.13
CA PRO A 59 5.74 33.96 20.06
C PRO A 59 6.31 35.35 19.77
N ASP A 60 5.42 36.25 19.37
CA ASP A 60 5.42 37.66 19.77
C ASP A 60 6.80 38.32 19.96
N ALA A 61 7.25 39.06 18.95
CA ALA A 61 8.18 40.16 19.14
C ALA A 61 7.51 41.44 18.61
N GLY A 62 7.01 42.24 19.54
CA GLY A 62 6.60 43.63 19.30
C GLY A 62 7.76 44.58 19.01
#